data_AF-A0AAV3NSD8-F1
#
_entry.id   AF-A0AAV3NSD8-F1
#
_cell.length_a   1.000
_cell.length_b   1.000
_cell.length_c   1.000
_cell.angle_alpha   90.00
_cell.angle_beta   90.00
_cell.angle_gamma   90.00
#
_symmetry.space_group_name_H-M   'P 1'
#
loop_
_entity.id
_entity.type
_entity.pdbx_description
1 polymer ?
#
loop_
_entity_poly.entity_id
_entity_poly.type
_entity_poly.pdbx_seq_one_letter_code
_entity_poly.pdbx_strand_id
1 'polypeptide(L)'
;MGGWIMRAFAHLNRNRTKLGGGGGVLEGERERERERERERERERAKFKLLKEGDRNTKFFPPMAMIRRRQNKVMYLENEEGVRQERQDQVEAEVMRYFMDIFSANEVLLAYYF
;
A
#
# COMPACT_ATOMS: atom_id res chain seq x y z
N MET A 1 -38.40 1.55 54.08
CA MET A 1 -37.53 2.75 54.07
C MET A 1 -36.88 2.93 52.69
N GLY A 2 -37.64 3.28 51.64
CA GLY A 2 -37.10 3.30 50.26
C GLY A 2 -37.57 4.43 49.33
N GLY A 3 -38.56 5.24 49.73
CA GLY A 3 -39.11 6.29 48.86
C GLY A 3 -38.21 7.53 48.70
N TRP A 4 -37.38 7.84 49.71
CA TRP A 4 -36.52 9.03 49.69
C TRP A 4 -35.33 8.89 48.74
N ILE A 5 -34.80 7.68 48.60
CA ILE A 5 -33.70 7.38 47.67
C ILE A 5 -34.17 7.49 46.22
N MET A 6 -35.35 6.94 45.88
CA MET A 6 -35.91 7.09 44.53
C MET A 6 -36.23 8.55 44.17
N ARG A 7 -36.71 9.35 45.14
CA ARG A 7 -37.06 10.77 44.91
C ARG A 7 -35.82 11.65 44.74
N ALA A 8 -34.75 11.36 45.50
CA ALA A 8 -33.44 12.01 45.33
C ALA A 8 -32.80 11.63 43.99
N PHE A 9 -32.90 10.36 43.59
CA PHE A 9 -32.38 9.88 42.30
C PHE A 9 -33.12 10.51 41.11
N ALA A 10 -34.45 10.68 41.21
CA ALA A 10 -35.26 11.34 40.17
C ALA A 10 -34.96 12.84 40.02
N HIS A 11 -34.53 13.52 41.10
CA HIS A 11 -34.12 14.92 41.03
C HIS A 11 -32.71 15.06 40.43
N LEU A 12 -31.80 14.13 40.77
CA LEU A 12 -30.42 14.11 40.25
C LEU A 12 -30.37 13.78 38.75
N ASN A 13 -31.24 12.90 38.26
CA ASN A 13 -31.26 12.49 36.85
C ASN A 13 -31.98 13.48 35.92
N ARG A 14 -32.74 14.45 36.48
CA ARG A 14 -33.44 15.49 35.72
C ARG A 14 -32.51 16.59 35.17
N ASN A 15 -31.34 16.78 35.80
CA ASN A 15 -30.34 17.76 35.36
C ASN A 15 -29.31 17.18 34.37
N ARG A 16 -29.22 15.84 34.26
CA ARG A 16 -28.30 15.18 33.30
C ARG A 16 -28.83 15.22 31.87
N THR A 17 -30.14 15.19 31.68
CA THR A 17 -30.77 15.12 30.34
C THR A 17 -30.91 16.47 29.64
N LYS A 18 -30.74 17.60 30.35
CA LYS A 18 -30.83 18.96 29.75
C LYS A 18 -29.50 19.55 29.27
N LEU A 19 -28.37 18.88 29.51
CA LEU A 19 -27.04 19.34 29.03
C LEU A 19 -26.52 18.57 27.81
N GLY A 20 -27.29 17.60 27.29
CA GLY A 20 -26.86 16.69 26.21
C GLY A 20 -27.36 17.02 24.80
N GLY A 21 -27.99 18.19 24.57
CA GLY A 21 -28.63 18.51 23.28
C GLY A 21 -27.74 19.19 22.24
N GLY A 22 -26.63 19.82 22.66
CA GLY A 22 -25.79 20.64 21.77
C GLY A 22 -24.57 19.93 21.17
N GLY A 23 -24.11 18.82 21.78
CA GLY A 23 -22.86 18.16 21.40
C GLY A 23 -22.90 17.53 20.01
N GLY A 24 -23.98 16.82 19.68
CA GLY A 24 -24.11 16.12 18.40
C GLY A 24 -24.30 17.04 17.19
N VAL A 25 -24.90 18.22 17.39
CA VAL A 25 -25.05 19.22 16.31
C VAL A 25 -23.71 19.84 15.97
N LEU A 26 -22.93 20.22 16.98
CA LEU A 26 -21.57 20.75 16.81
C LEU A 26 -20.61 19.72 16.22
N GLU A 27 -20.78 18.44 16.58
CA GLU A 27 -19.99 17.34 16.02
C GLU A 27 -20.32 17.08 14.54
N GLY A 28 -21.60 17.12 14.17
CA GLY A 28 -22.03 17.03 12.77
C GLY A 28 -21.61 18.23 11.92
N GLU A 29 -21.59 19.44 12.49
CA GLU A 29 -21.06 20.63 11.81
C GLU A 29 -19.56 20.53 11.55
N ARG A 30 -18.78 20.04 12.53
CA ARG A 30 -17.35 19.77 12.38
C ARG A 30 -17.07 18.68 11.36
N GLU A 31 -17.91 17.65 11.30
CA GLU A 31 -17.76 16.58 10.32
C GLU A 31 -17.99 17.08 8.89
N ARG A 32 -19.01 17.92 8.67
CA ARG A 32 -19.26 18.59 7.39
C ARG A 32 -18.11 19.49 6.97
N GLU A 33 -17.48 20.19 7.91
CA GLU A 33 -16.32 21.03 7.63
C GLU A 33 -15.11 20.20 7.17
N ARG A 34 -14.84 19.07 7.85
CA ARG A 34 -13.78 18.11 7.45
C ARG A 34 -14.06 17.51 6.08
N GLU A 35 -15.31 17.21 5.76
CA GLU A 35 -15.68 16.66 4.45
C GLU A 35 -15.40 17.67 3.32
N ARG A 36 -15.77 18.94 3.51
CA ARG A 36 -15.46 20.02 2.58
C ARG A 36 -13.96 20.24 2.43
N GLU A 37 -13.19 20.09 3.50
CA GLU A 37 -11.72 20.16 3.43
C GLU A 37 -11.14 19.00 2.62
N ARG A 38 -11.61 17.78 2.86
CA ARG A 38 -11.20 16.60 2.07
C ARG A 38 -11.54 16.76 0.59
N GLU A 39 -12.69 17.33 0.26
CA GLU A 39 -13.05 17.63 -1.14
C GLU A 39 -12.08 18.64 -1.76
N ARG A 40 -11.81 19.75 -1.07
CA ARG A 40 -10.82 20.75 -1.51
C ARG A 40 -9.43 20.14 -1.69
N GLU A 41 -9.01 19.25 -0.80
CA GLU A 41 -7.73 18.55 -0.91
C GLU A 41 -7.69 17.59 -2.10
N ARG A 42 -8.79 16.86 -2.36
CA ARG A 42 -8.91 15.99 -3.54
C ARG A 42 -8.84 16.80 -4.83
N GLU A 43 -9.51 17.95 -4.90
CA GLU A 43 -9.44 18.85 -6.04
C GLU A 43 -8.03 19.41 -6.24
N ARG A 44 -7.37 19.84 -5.16
CA ARG A 44 -5.96 20.29 -5.20
C ARG A 44 -5.03 19.18 -5.66
N ALA A 45 -5.22 17.95 -5.20
CA ALA A 45 -4.43 16.80 -5.62
C ALA A 45 -4.64 16.46 -7.11
N LYS A 46 -5.90 16.50 -7.59
CA LYS A 46 -6.22 16.35 -9.03
C LYS A 46 -5.58 17.45 -9.86
N PHE A 47 -5.69 18.70 -9.44
CA PHE A 47 -5.07 19.83 -10.14
C PHE A 47 -3.55 19.72 -10.14
N LYS A 48 -2.95 19.34 -9.01
CA LYS A 48 -1.51 19.08 -8.90
C LYS A 48 -1.11 17.95 -9.84
N LEU A 49 -1.82 16.83 -9.86
CA LEU A 49 -1.57 15.70 -10.76
C LEU A 49 -1.72 16.09 -12.24
N LEU A 50 -2.72 16.91 -12.59
CA LEU A 50 -2.93 17.38 -13.97
C LEU A 50 -1.87 18.39 -14.40
N LYS A 51 -1.52 19.32 -13.51
CA LYS A 51 -0.48 20.35 -13.72
C LYS A 51 0.90 19.72 -13.77
N GLU A 52 1.17 18.76 -12.89
CA GLU A 52 2.40 17.98 -12.88
C GLU A 52 2.43 17.01 -14.05
N GLY A 53 1.28 16.50 -14.48
CA GLY A 53 1.15 15.64 -15.66
C GLY A 53 2.21 14.56 -15.69
N ASP A 54 2.59 14.15 -16.88
CA ASP A 54 3.69 13.21 -17.09
C ASP A 54 5.08 13.83 -16.79
N ARG A 55 5.22 14.82 -15.89
CA ARG A 55 6.56 15.26 -15.43
C ARG A 55 7.32 14.17 -14.66
N ASN A 56 6.69 13.02 -14.40
CA ASN A 56 7.40 11.79 -14.07
C ASN A 56 8.23 11.25 -15.26
N THR A 57 7.88 11.46 -16.53
CA THR A 57 8.75 11.04 -17.66
C THR A 57 10.04 11.84 -17.82
N LYS A 58 10.33 12.88 -17.02
CA LYS A 58 11.69 13.46 -16.98
C LYS A 58 12.66 12.68 -16.08
N PHE A 59 12.14 12.03 -15.03
CA PHE A 59 12.94 11.29 -14.05
C PHE A 59 12.90 9.78 -14.28
N PHE A 60 11.85 9.27 -14.90
CA PHE A 60 11.67 7.84 -15.13
C PHE A 60 12.61 7.27 -16.20
N PRO A 61 12.87 7.94 -17.35
CA PRO A 61 13.82 7.43 -18.33
C PRO A 61 15.26 7.38 -17.79
N PRO A 62 15.80 8.41 -17.09
CA PRO A 62 17.13 8.32 -16.48
C PRO A 62 17.22 7.23 -15.42
N MET A 63 16.22 7.12 -14.52
CA MET A 63 16.23 6.10 -13.48
C MET A 63 16.07 4.68 -14.05
N ALA A 64 15.23 4.48 -15.08
CA ALA A 64 15.12 3.22 -15.79
C ALA A 64 16.41 2.88 -16.56
N MET A 65 17.09 3.87 -17.13
CA MET A 65 18.38 3.68 -17.80
C MET A 65 19.50 3.34 -16.80
N ILE A 66 19.53 4.01 -15.64
CA ILE A 66 20.44 3.69 -14.53
C ILE A 66 20.19 2.27 -14.05
N ARG A 67 18.93 1.88 -13.81
CA ARG A 67 18.55 0.51 -13.42
C ARG A 67 18.91 -0.52 -14.49
N ARG A 68 18.68 -0.23 -15.78
CA ARG A 68 19.10 -1.11 -16.89
C ARG A 68 20.62 -1.27 -16.94
N ARG A 69 21.37 -0.20 -16.66
CA ARG A 69 22.84 -0.25 -16.61
C ARG A 69 23.34 -1.04 -15.39
N GLN A 70 22.73 -0.86 -14.23
CA GLN A 70 23.10 -1.53 -12.98
C GLN A 70 22.71 -3.01 -12.97
N ASN A 71 21.56 -3.35 -13.53
CA ASN A 71 21.04 -4.71 -13.58
C ASN A 71 21.48 -5.46 -14.84
N LYS A 72 22.42 -4.92 -15.61
CA LYS A 72 23.00 -5.63 -16.74
C LYS A 72 23.86 -6.77 -16.19
N VAL A 73 23.44 -8.00 -16.45
CA VAL A 73 24.23 -9.19 -16.19
C VAL A 73 25.47 -9.11 -17.08
N MET A 74 26.65 -8.95 -16.47
CA MET A 74 27.92 -8.80 -17.19
C MET A 74 28.50 -10.15 -17.59
N TYR A 75 28.34 -11.15 -16.72
CA TYR A 75 28.68 -12.54 -16.95
C TYR A 75 27.86 -13.42 -16.01
N LEU A 76 27.67 -14.67 -16.38
CA LEU A 76 27.21 -15.74 -15.48
C LEU A 76 28.28 -16.82 -15.40
N GLU A 77 28.42 -17.43 -14.24
CA GLU A 77 29.29 -18.59 -14.06
C GLU A 77 28.41 -19.85 -14.06
N ASN A 78 28.76 -20.82 -14.89
CA ASN A 78 28.05 -22.10 -14.93
C ASN A 78 28.51 -23.02 -13.77
N GLU A 79 27.88 -24.18 -13.64
CA GLU A 79 28.20 -25.18 -12.60
C GLU A 79 29.64 -25.71 -12.66
N GLU A 80 30.29 -25.57 -13.82
CA GLU A 80 31.68 -25.98 -14.05
C GLU A 80 32.68 -24.85 -13.74
N GLY A 81 32.22 -23.71 -13.25
CA GLY A 81 33.07 -22.54 -12.95
C GLY A 81 33.49 -21.72 -14.18
N VAL A 82 32.89 -21.97 -15.33
CA VAL A 82 33.18 -21.28 -16.60
C VAL A 82 32.31 -20.03 -16.72
N ARG A 83 32.97 -18.88 -16.94
CA ARG A 83 32.31 -17.60 -17.18
C ARG A 83 31.75 -17.52 -18.60
N GLN A 84 30.45 -17.30 -18.68
CA GLN A 84 29.69 -17.01 -19.87
C GLN A 84 29.49 -15.49 -19.97
N GLU A 85 30.17 -14.85 -20.91
CA GLU A 85 30.08 -13.40 -21.15
C GLU A 85 29.19 -13.07 -22.35
N ARG A 86 28.98 -14.02 -23.27
CA ARG A 86 28.11 -13.78 -24.41
C ARG A 86 26.64 -13.91 -23.99
N GLN A 87 25.82 -13.00 -24.52
CA GLN A 87 24.39 -12.94 -24.19
C GLN A 87 23.65 -14.25 -24.47
N ASP A 88 23.99 -14.94 -25.56
CA ASP A 88 23.38 -16.21 -25.95
C ASP A 88 23.76 -17.37 -25.00
N GLN A 89 24.99 -17.36 -24.49
CA GLN A 89 25.43 -18.32 -23.50
C GLN A 89 24.79 -18.07 -22.13
N VAL A 90 24.68 -16.80 -21.73
CA VAL A 90 23.99 -16.37 -20.50
C VAL A 90 22.51 -16.77 -20.54
N GLU A 91 21.83 -16.55 -21.67
CA GLU A 91 20.43 -16.93 -21.85
C GLU A 91 20.24 -18.45 -21.79
N ALA A 92 21.09 -19.22 -22.48
CA ALA A 92 21.04 -20.68 -22.44
C ALA A 92 21.25 -21.23 -21.02
N GLU A 93 22.20 -20.67 -20.28
CA GLU A 93 22.50 -21.08 -18.89
C GLU A 93 21.32 -20.78 -17.96
N VAL A 94 20.73 -19.58 -18.06
CA VAL A 94 19.55 -19.18 -17.28
C VAL A 94 18.36 -20.09 -17.59
N MET A 95 18.12 -20.37 -18.86
CA MET A 95 17.03 -21.25 -19.29
C MET A 95 17.24 -22.67 -18.76
N ARG A 96 18.46 -23.21 -18.84
CA ARG A 96 18.79 -24.53 -18.29
C ARG A 96 18.52 -24.59 -16.78
N TYR A 97 19.02 -23.61 -16.03
CA TYR A 97 18.85 -23.54 -14.58
C TYR A 97 17.37 -23.49 -14.16
N PHE A 98 16.57 -22.63 -14.79
CA PHE A 98 15.15 -22.55 -14.46
C PHE A 98 14.37 -23.77 -14.94
N MET A 99 14.68 -24.35 -16.10
CA MET A 99 14.08 -25.61 -16.54
C MET A 99 14.34 -26.73 -15.54
N ASP A 100 15.55 -26.85 -15.01
CA ASP A 100 15.90 -27.84 -14.00
C ASP A 100 15.11 -27.62 -12.70
N ILE A 101 15.07 -26.40 -12.17
CA ILE A 101 14.31 -26.10 -10.94
C ILE A 101 12.81 -26.36 -11.09
N PHE A 102 12.22 -25.94 -12.21
CA PHE A 102 10.78 -26.09 -12.42
C PHE A 102 10.38 -27.53 -12.76
N SER A 103 11.28 -28.31 -13.38
CA SER A 103 11.05 -29.75 -13.60
C SER A 103 11.31 -30.61 -12.36
N ALA A 104 12.32 -30.26 -11.56
CA ALA A 104 12.59 -30.92 -10.28
C ALA A 104 11.46 -30.69 -9.24
N ASN A 105 10.80 -29.53 -9.28
CA ASN A 105 9.66 -29.24 -8.40
C ASN A 105 8.43 -30.11 -8.69
N GLU A 106 8.23 -30.53 -9.94
CA GLU A 106 7.11 -31.39 -10.32
C GLU A 106 7.26 -32.81 -9.73
N VAL A 107 8.51 -33.30 -9.66
CA VAL A 107 8.84 -34.60 -9.05
C VAL A 107 8.64 -34.57 -7.52
N LEU A 108 9.00 -33.49 -6.83
CA LEU A 108 8.82 -33.39 -5.39
C LEU A 108 7.36 -33.23 -4.97
N LEU A 109 6.53 -32.55 -5.77
CA LEU A 109 5.08 -32.42 -5.50
C LEU A 109 4.33 -33.74 -5.70
N ALA A 110 4.78 -34.61 -6.62
CA ALA A 110 4.19 -35.92 -6.86
C ALA A 110 4.46 -36.95 -5.74
N TYR A 111 5.47 -36.72 -4.88
CA TYR A 111 5.79 -37.59 -3.75
C TYR A 111 5.04 -37.24 -2.45
N TYR A 112 4.31 -36.12 -2.42
CA TYR A 112 3.56 -35.64 -1.26
C TYR A 112 2.02 -35.76 -1.42
N PHE A 113 1.55 -36.44 -2.47
CA PHE A 113 0.15 -36.82 -2.69
C PHE A 113 0.04 -38.34 -2.86
#